data_AF-A0A9E0XVM0-F1
#
_entry.id   AF-A0A9E0XVM0-F1
#
_cell.length_a   1.000
_cell.length_b   1.000
_cell.length_c   1.000
_cell.angle_alpha   90.00
_cell.angle_beta   90.00
_cell.angle_gamma   90.00
#
_symmetry.space_group_name_H-M   'P 1'
#
loop_
_entity.id
_entity.type
_entity.pdbx_description
1 polymer ?
#
loop_
_entity_poly.entity_id
_entity_poly.type
_entity_poly.pdbx_seq_one_letter_code
_entity_poly.pdbx_strand_id
1 'polypeptide(L)'
;MKKTYFFLLLFIFPIIFCCKLNAQTTQSVLDKANELVLNGRLEEAQIYLERFHRANPKEVKITVAYAQVAYQNKKYGTFMDLYDEALEFQPKNFPMKLDYAKMLFDINEYDKCLPILETYLVHDPNNIEALFDKAKILRYNEEYSESSLALSKILSKDPSNAEARENYAEVQILKSSWLKLTAAYISDSQPIDLFAPVLEGGLYKNSGVQLKMNVGALLYSRRTQSNVSNYKFQLENRSFIKDVGVGINYGFGVVKYGDNQFDFTGRVKFDKYAERYILLTLSGERKPYFGSLYSLDTNIMVHSAAATLSLITKESWNGKLTFTTDFFDGFDNPITTAVSSLYAPRLKLKDFDFRLGYGLFFSTSKIDKFFSDKSNAEIISSGSTAPYYIGNYYPYYTPKNQFANSLLLSIGYSPSVQTQAGLDLNYGFLATADRAYFSKVTNSGGESFVTKNYSEADYNPADITFFVRSLITPKIAMNIDFNYSRNFFYITRSIALGVKVNFF
;
A
#
# COMPACT_ATOMS: atom_id res chain seq x y z
N MET A 1 43.55 54.61 -88.61
CA MET A 1 43.22 53.17 -88.72
C MET A 1 42.68 52.66 -87.39
N LYS A 2 41.39 52.26 -87.40
CA LYS A 2 40.58 51.39 -86.50
C LYS A 2 41.14 51.09 -85.07
N LYS A 3 40.52 51.55 -83.97
CA LYS A 3 39.33 50.98 -83.24
C LYS A 3 39.54 49.49 -82.88
N THR A 4 39.35 48.93 -81.68
CA THR A 4 38.79 49.31 -80.36
C THR A 4 39.11 48.15 -79.38
N TYR A 5 39.25 48.44 -78.08
CA TYR A 5 39.30 47.51 -76.93
C TYR A 5 38.21 46.43 -76.88
N PHE A 6 38.56 45.21 -76.44
CA PHE A 6 37.69 44.26 -75.71
C PHE A 6 38.57 43.16 -75.07
N PHE A 7 39.19 43.42 -73.91
CA PHE A 7 38.74 43.08 -72.54
C PHE A 7 38.32 41.62 -72.28
N LEU A 8 38.99 41.04 -71.28
CA LEU A 8 38.71 39.80 -70.55
C LEU A 8 37.23 39.38 -70.54
N LEU A 9 36.97 38.13 -70.93
CA LEU A 9 35.73 37.41 -70.59
C LEU A 9 36.11 36.02 -70.07
N LEU A 10 36.63 36.02 -68.85
CA LEU A 10 36.71 34.86 -67.96
C LEU A 10 36.28 35.39 -66.59
N PHE A 11 35.25 34.76 -66.02
CA PHE A 11 34.62 35.04 -64.72
C PHE A 11 33.68 36.27 -64.62
N ILE A 12 32.42 36.08 -65.02
CA ILE A 12 31.27 36.68 -64.31
C ILE A 12 30.21 35.60 -64.14
N PHE A 13 30.15 34.99 -62.94
CA PHE A 13 28.97 34.87 -62.07
C PHE A 13 29.34 33.98 -60.87
N PRO A 14 29.58 34.58 -59.70
CA PRO A 14 28.86 34.12 -58.53
C PRO A 14 28.21 35.32 -57.87
N ILE A 15 26.93 35.52 -58.16
CA ILE A 15 26.09 36.45 -57.41
C ILE A 15 25.12 35.60 -56.61
N ILE A 16 25.43 35.53 -55.32
CA ILE A 16 24.46 35.49 -54.22
C ILE A 16 23.57 34.25 -54.19
N PHE A 17 24.15 33.15 -53.71
CA PHE A 17 23.47 32.34 -52.69
C PHE A 17 24.29 32.45 -51.40
N CYS A 18 24.38 33.67 -50.88
CA CYS A 18 24.68 33.86 -49.47
C CYS A 18 23.45 33.36 -48.73
N CYS A 19 23.40 32.05 -48.48
CA CYS A 19 22.53 31.50 -47.46
C CYS A 19 22.90 32.30 -46.21
N LYS A 20 22.00 33.18 -45.77
CA LYS A 20 22.08 33.71 -44.41
C LYS A 20 21.96 32.50 -43.50
N LEU A 21 23.08 31.85 -43.19
CA LEU A 21 23.26 31.21 -41.91
C LEU A 21 23.17 32.34 -40.90
N ASN A 22 21.94 32.73 -40.57
CA ASN A 22 21.69 33.42 -39.32
C ASN A 22 22.17 32.43 -38.28
N ALA A 23 23.33 32.73 -37.67
CA ALA A 23 23.74 32.08 -36.44
C ALA A 23 22.54 32.22 -35.49
N GLN A 24 21.84 31.12 -35.27
CA GLN A 24 20.66 31.17 -34.42
C GLN A 24 21.16 31.57 -33.04
N THR A 25 20.61 32.67 -32.52
CA THR A 25 20.91 33.10 -31.16
C THR A 25 20.26 32.12 -30.19
N THR A 26 20.82 32.00 -28.99
CA THR A 26 20.21 31.24 -27.88
C THR A 26 18.72 31.58 -27.75
N GLN A 27 18.36 32.86 -27.86
CA GLN A 27 16.96 33.31 -27.79
C GLN A 27 16.10 32.75 -28.92
N SER A 28 16.58 32.81 -30.18
CA SER A 28 15.83 32.27 -31.32
C SER A 28 15.61 30.76 -31.24
N VAL A 29 16.55 30.02 -30.64
CA VAL A 29 16.40 28.58 -30.39
C VAL A 29 15.30 28.33 -29.35
N LEU A 30 15.33 29.07 -28.24
CA LEU A 30 14.36 28.95 -27.16
C LEU A 30 12.95 29.34 -27.61
N ASP A 31 12.80 30.43 -28.37
CA ASP A 31 11.50 30.88 -28.87
C ASP A 31 10.83 29.81 -29.74
N LYS A 32 11.61 29.19 -30.64
CA LYS A 32 11.11 28.11 -31.49
C LYS A 32 10.82 26.83 -30.70
N ALA A 33 11.63 26.49 -29.71
CA ALA A 33 11.34 25.35 -28.83
C ALA A 33 10.03 25.57 -28.04
N ASN A 34 9.82 26.77 -27.51
CA ASN A 34 8.59 27.15 -26.82
C ASN A 34 7.37 27.11 -27.75
N GLU A 35 7.49 27.58 -28.99
CA GLU A 35 6.44 27.46 -30.00
C GLU A 35 6.05 26.00 -30.25
N LEU A 36 7.04 25.11 -30.39
CA LEU A 36 6.78 23.67 -30.55
C LEU A 36 6.07 23.07 -29.34
N VAL A 37 6.49 23.43 -28.12
CA VAL A 37 5.85 23.00 -26.87
C VAL A 37 4.40 23.48 -26.79
N LEU A 38 4.15 24.76 -27.07
CA LEU A 38 2.79 25.35 -27.05
C LEU A 38 1.85 24.69 -28.08
N ASN A 39 2.41 24.21 -29.21
CA ASN A 39 1.66 23.47 -30.22
C ASN A 39 1.54 21.96 -29.91
N GLY A 40 1.97 21.50 -28.73
CA GLY A 40 1.92 20.09 -28.33
C GLY A 40 2.94 19.18 -29.02
N ARG A 41 3.89 19.75 -29.78
CA ARG A 41 4.91 19.03 -30.55
C ARG A 41 6.17 18.80 -29.70
N LEU A 42 6.00 18.14 -28.56
CA LEU A 42 7.06 17.97 -27.55
C LEU A 42 8.25 17.15 -28.04
N GLU A 43 8.02 16.11 -28.84
CA GLU A 43 9.10 15.28 -29.40
C GLU A 43 9.98 16.09 -30.36
N GLU A 44 9.37 16.95 -31.18
CA GLU A 44 10.10 17.82 -32.08
C GLU A 44 10.87 18.92 -31.34
N ALA A 45 10.26 19.50 -30.30
CA ALA A 45 10.95 20.44 -29.42
C ALA A 45 12.19 19.79 -28.80
N GLN A 46 12.07 18.53 -28.37
CA GLN A 46 13.16 17.77 -27.79
C GLN A 46 14.30 17.55 -28.79
N ILE A 47 14.00 17.01 -29.97
CA ILE A 47 15.00 16.76 -31.04
C ILE A 47 15.68 18.08 -31.44
N TYR A 48 14.90 19.16 -31.52
CA TYR A 48 15.40 20.49 -31.84
C TYR A 48 16.42 20.97 -30.80
N LEU A 49 16.05 20.95 -29.52
CA LEU A 49 16.93 21.37 -28.42
C LEU A 49 18.16 20.47 -28.27
N GLU A 50 18.01 19.15 -28.42
CA GLU A 50 19.11 18.19 -28.39
C GLU A 50 20.19 18.54 -29.42
N ARG A 51 19.79 18.86 -30.66
CA ARG A 51 20.72 19.26 -31.72
C ARG A 51 21.52 20.50 -31.33
N PHE A 52 20.88 21.50 -30.74
CA PHE A 52 21.54 22.75 -30.34
C PHE A 52 22.42 22.57 -29.11
N HIS A 53 21.99 21.77 -28.14
CA HIS A 53 22.78 21.40 -26.99
C HIS A 53 24.05 20.64 -27.41
N ARG A 54 23.95 19.64 -28.30
CA ARG A 54 25.14 18.93 -28.84
C ARG A 54 26.13 19.87 -29.53
N ALA A 55 25.64 20.89 -30.24
CA ALA A 55 26.48 21.87 -30.90
C ALA A 55 27.10 22.89 -29.92
N ASN A 56 26.43 23.18 -28.80
CA ASN A 56 26.82 24.19 -27.81
C ASN A 56 26.57 23.71 -26.37
N PRO A 57 27.31 22.71 -25.87
CA PRO A 57 26.99 22.06 -24.58
C PRO A 57 27.12 23.00 -23.37
N LYS A 58 27.90 24.09 -23.49
CA LYS A 58 28.09 25.08 -22.42
C LYS A 58 26.97 26.12 -22.30
N GLU A 59 26.02 26.15 -23.24
CA GLU A 59 24.90 27.08 -23.19
C GLU A 59 23.81 26.57 -22.25
N VAL A 60 23.95 26.93 -20.97
CA VAL A 60 23.08 26.46 -19.87
C VAL A 60 21.60 26.73 -20.13
N LYS A 61 21.23 27.83 -20.79
CA LYS A 61 19.81 28.12 -21.08
C LYS A 61 19.20 27.08 -22.01
N ILE A 62 19.95 26.60 -23.01
CA ILE A 62 19.49 25.55 -23.93
C ILE A 62 19.42 24.21 -23.19
N THR A 63 20.42 23.90 -22.36
CA THR A 63 20.43 22.68 -21.55
C THR A 63 19.23 22.61 -20.60
N VAL A 64 18.89 23.71 -19.91
CA VAL A 64 17.72 23.77 -19.02
C VAL A 64 16.40 23.64 -19.81
N ALA A 65 16.26 24.35 -20.93
CA ALA A 65 15.07 24.20 -21.77
C ALA A 65 14.92 22.76 -22.29
N TYR A 66 16.03 22.12 -22.66
CA TYR A 66 16.05 20.72 -23.06
C TYR A 66 15.58 19.82 -21.90
N ALA A 67 16.10 20.03 -20.70
CA ALA A 67 15.69 19.29 -19.51
C ALA A 67 14.19 19.43 -19.22
N GLN A 68 13.65 20.65 -19.34
CA GLN A 68 12.22 20.92 -19.14
C GLN A 68 11.33 20.22 -20.18
N VAL A 69 11.73 20.18 -21.45
CA VAL A 69 11.01 19.43 -22.49
C VAL A 69 11.14 17.92 -22.26
N ALA A 70 12.31 17.42 -21.87
CA ALA A 70 12.50 16.01 -21.53
C ALA A 70 11.61 15.58 -20.34
N TYR A 71 11.45 16.43 -19.34
CA TYR A 71 10.50 16.23 -18.23
C TYR A 71 9.05 16.13 -18.72
N GLN A 72 8.62 17.03 -19.61
CA GLN A 72 7.28 16.99 -20.20
C GLN A 72 7.05 15.73 -21.04
N ASN A 73 8.08 15.24 -21.73
CA ASN A 73 8.09 13.95 -22.44
C ASN A 73 8.25 12.71 -21.53
N LYS A 74 8.26 12.89 -20.20
CA LYS A 74 8.46 11.83 -19.20
C LYS A 74 9.78 11.07 -19.36
N LYS A 75 10.78 11.70 -19.99
CA LYS A 75 12.16 11.20 -20.09
C LYS A 75 12.95 11.64 -18.86
N TYR A 76 12.55 11.15 -17.68
CA TYR A 76 13.06 11.65 -16.40
C TYR A 76 14.56 11.44 -16.21
N GLY A 77 15.13 10.33 -16.69
CA GLY A 77 16.59 10.13 -16.71
C GLY A 77 17.32 11.28 -17.42
N THR A 78 16.93 11.55 -18.66
CA THR A 78 17.49 12.65 -19.46
C THR A 78 17.27 14.01 -18.82
N PHE A 79 16.09 14.27 -18.25
CA PHE A 79 15.81 15.50 -17.51
C PHE A 79 16.79 15.71 -16.34
N MET A 80 17.03 14.67 -15.54
CA MET A 80 17.94 14.73 -14.40
C MET A 80 19.38 14.97 -14.86
N ASP A 81 19.85 14.19 -15.83
CA ASP A 81 21.23 14.30 -16.35
C ASP A 81 21.52 15.73 -16.87
N LEU A 82 20.57 16.33 -17.60
CA LEU A 82 20.71 17.69 -18.14
C LEU A 82 20.68 18.77 -17.05
N TYR A 83 19.89 18.61 -15.99
CA TYR A 83 19.92 19.55 -14.87
C TYR A 83 21.18 19.42 -14.03
N ASP A 84 21.66 18.20 -13.81
CA ASP A 84 22.93 17.94 -13.14
C ASP A 84 24.07 18.61 -13.93
N GLU A 85 24.12 18.44 -15.27
CA GLU A 85 25.06 19.13 -16.15
C GLU A 85 24.93 20.67 -16.08
N ALA A 86 23.72 21.21 -16.15
CA ALA A 86 23.50 22.65 -16.06
C ALA A 86 24.03 23.23 -14.74
N LEU A 87 23.85 22.51 -13.63
CA LEU A 87 24.34 22.88 -12.30
C LEU A 87 25.85 22.73 -12.15
N GLU A 88 26.51 21.82 -12.88
CA GLU A 88 27.97 21.77 -12.94
C GLU A 88 28.56 23.06 -13.54
N PHE A 89 27.94 23.61 -14.60
CA PHE A 89 28.37 24.87 -15.20
C PHE A 89 28.03 26.10 -14.35
N GLN A 90 26.90 26.06 -13.61
CA GLN A 90 26.45 27.17 -12.77
C GLN A 90 26.06 26.71 -11.34
N PRO A 91 27.04 26.31 -10.51
CA PRO A 91 26.77 25.67 -9.21
C PRO A 91 26.14 26.59 -8.16
N LYS A 92 26.17 27.91 -8.40
CA LYS A 92 25.58 28.95 -7.53
C LYS A 92 24.27 29.55 -8.10
N ASN A 93 23.71 28.97 -9.17
CA ASN A 93 22.41 29.39 -9.68
C ASN A 93 21.28 28.82 -8.80
N PHE A 94 20.98 29.51 -7.70
CA PHE A 94 19.95 29.09 -6.73
C PHE A 94 18.53 29.03 -7.31
N PRO A 95 18.08 29.94 -8.18
CA PRO A 95 16.80 29.79 -8.88
C PRO A 95 16.70 28.45 -9.63
N MET A 96 17.74 28.08 -10.38
CA MET A 96 17.79 26.81 -11.12
C MET A 96 17.79 25.59 -10.17
N LYS A 97 18.46 25.67 -9.02
CA LYS A 97 18.39 24.62 -7.99
C LYS A 97 16.98 24.44 -7.45
N LEU A 98 16.28 25.52 -7.18
CA LEU A 98 14.90 25.45 -6.69
C LEU A 98 13.97 24.86 -7.76
N ASP A 99 14.10 25.30 -9.02
CA ASP A 99 13.31 24.75 -10.13
C ASP A 99 13.57 23.24 -10.32
N TYR A 100 14.84 22.83 -10.28
CA TYR A 100 15.20 21.42 -10.36
C TYR A 100 14.64 20.61 -9.18
N ALA A 101 14.77 21.12 -7.96
CA ALA A 101 14.23 20.48 -6.76
C ALA A 101 12.71 20.30 -6.84
N LYS A 102 11.96 21.31 -7.29
CA LYS A 102 10.51 21.22 -7.51
C LYS A 102 10.16 20.12 -8.51
N MET A 103 10.86 20.09 -9.64
CA MET A 103 10.63 19.07 -10.67
C MET A 103 10.97 17.67 -10.17
N LEU A 104 12.05 17.50 -9.38
CA LEU A 104 12.38 16.24 -8.72
C LEU A 104 11.31 15.83 -7.70
N PHE A 105 10.81 16.78 -6.91
CA PHE A 105 9.72 16.55 -5.95
C PHE A 105 8.45 16.06 -6.67
N ASP A 106 8.11 16.69 -7.80
CA ASP A 106 6.94 16.35 -8.61
C ASP A 106 6.98 14.93 -9.20
N ILE A 107 8.18 14.37 -9.40
CA ILE A 107 8.38 12.98 -9.86
C ILE A 107 8.73 12.02 -8.72
N ASN A 108 8.66 12.48 -7.47
CA ASN A 108 8.97 11.72 -6.25
C ASN A 108 10.43 11.24 -6.14
N GLU A 109 11.37 11.89 -6.82
CA GLU A 109 12.81 11.63 -6.70
C GLU A 109 13.37 12.32 -5.45
N TYR A 110 12.86 11.91 -4.29
CA TYR A 110 13.12 12.57 -3.01
C TYR A 110 14.56 12.46 -2.54
N ASP A 111 15.24 11.36 -2.85
CA ASP A 111 16.64 11.11 -2.49
C ASP A 111 17.59 12.12 -3.15
N LYS A 112 17.27 12.54 -4.39
CA LYS A 112 17.98 13.62 -5.10
C LYS A 112 17.47 15.01 -4.72
N CYS A 113 16.17 15.15 -4.50
CA CYS A 113 15.54 16.44 -4.21
C CYS A 113 16.02 17.04 -2.88
N LEU A 114 16.06 16.24 -1.81
CA LEU A 114 16.34 16.73 -0.46
C LEU A 114 17.72 17.43 -0.36
N PRO A 115 18.85 16.84 -0.82
CA PRO A 115 20.14 17.53 -0.82
C PRO A 115 20.12 18.87 -1.55
N ILE A 116 19.42 18.96 -2.69
CA ILE A 116 19.33 20.20 -3.48
C ILE A 116 18.57 21.28 -2.71
N LEU A 117 17.42 20.93 -2.11
CA LEU A 117 16.66 21.82 -1.23
C LEU A 117 17.51 22.29 -0.04
N GLU A 118 18.30 21.39 0.56
CA GLU A 118 19.19 21.75 1.66
C GLU A 118 20.25 22.76 1.23
N THR A 119 20.87 22.58 0.06
CA THR A 119 21.80 23.60 -0.45
C THR A 119 21.13 24.92 -0.78
N TYR A 120 19.89 24.89 -1.28
CA TYR A 120 19.11 26.10 -1.56
C TYR A 120 18.73 26.86 -0.28
N LEU A 121 18.28 26.14 0.74
CA LEU A 121 17.89 26.70 2.05
C LEU A 121 19.07 27.26 2.86
N VAL A 122 20.33 26.97 2.48
CA VAL A 122 21.49 27.71 3.01
C VAL A 122 21.54 29.14 2.47
N HIS A 123 21.13 29.36 1.21
CA HIS A 123 21.08 30.67 0.57
C HIS A 123 19.82 31.46 0.94
N ASP A 124 18.65 30.81 0.92
CA ASP A 124 17.39 31.41 1.38
C ASP A 124 16.74 30.54 2.47
N PRO A 125 17.14 30.72 3.75
CA PRO A 125 16.65 29.90 4.86
C PRO A 125 15.17 30.06 5.20
N ASN A 126 14.52 31.09 4.65
CA ASN A 126 13.13 31.43 4.98
C ASN A 126 12.18 31.19 3.80
N ASN A 127 12.64 30.58 2.71
CA ASN A 127 11.79 30.24 1.59
C ASN A 127 10.71 29.22 2.02
N ILE A 128 9.46 29.68 2.09
CA ILE A 128 8.34 28.88 2.63
C ILE A 128 8.10 27.63 1.77
N GLU A 129 8.16 27.76 0.46
CA GLU A 129 7.91 26.66 -0.48
C GLU A 129 8.97 25.56 -0.35
N ALA A 130 10.25 25.93 -0.39
CA ALA A 130 11.35 24.97 -0.20
C ALA A 130 11.33 24.31 1.20
N LEU A 131 10.92 25.04 2.25
CA LEU A 131 10.73 24.47 3.59
C LEU A 131 9.56 23.47 3.62
N PHE A 132 8.48 23.73 2.89
CA PHE A 132 7.35 22.80 2.76
C PHE A 132 7.75 21.51 2.07
N ASP A 133 8.42 21.60 0.92
CA ASP A 133 8.86 20.42 0.17
C ASP A 133 9.86 19.60 0.99
N LYS A 134 10.82 20.28 1.66
CA LYS A 134 11.72 19.63 2.61
C LYS A 134 10.95 18.91 3.72
N ALA A 135 9.95 19.54 4.33
CA ALA A 135 9.16 18.92 5.39
C ALA A 135 8.38 17.69 4.91
N LYS A 136 7.80 17.76 3.69
CA LYS A 136 7.07 16.65 3.05
C LYS A 136 8.00 15.46 2.76
N ILE A 137 9.20 15.71 2.25
CA ILE A 137 10.21 14.66 2.03
C ILE A 137 10.66 14.05 3.36
N LEU A 138 10.97 14.87 4.37
CA LEU A 138 11.38 14.36 5.68
C LEU A 138 10.28 13.52 6.34
N ARG A 139 9.00 13.88 6.16
CA ARG A 139 7.88 13.06 6.62
C ARG A 139 7.79 11.74 5.84
N TYR A 140 8.02 11.75 4.52
CA TYR A 140 8.09 10.53 3.70
C TYR A 140 9.23 9.61 4.15
N ASN A 141 10.39 10.17 4.50
CA ASN A 141 11.54 9.45 5.03
C ASN A 141 11.40 9.06 6.52
N GLU A 142 10.23 9.33 7.12
CA GLU A 142 9.92 9.09 8.53
C GLU A 142 10.86 9.83 9.51
N GLU A 143 11.52 10.89 9.03
CA GLU A 143 12.32 11.84 9.80
C GLU A 143 11.40 12.93 10.37
N TYR A 144 10.46 12.51 11.20
CA TYR A 144 9.39 13.37 11.68
C TYR A 144 9.91 14.53 12.55
N SER A 145 11.02 14.33 13.27
CA SER A 145 11.60 15.38 14.11
C SER A 145 12.08 16.56 13.28
N GLU A 146 12.83 16.28 12.23
CA GLU A 146 13.37 17.23 11.27
C GLU A 146 12.24 17.87 10.46
N SER A 147 11.25 17.07 10.05
CA SER A 147 10.03 17.56 9.38
C SER A 147 9.31 18.60 10.26
N SER A 148 9.14 18.31 11.55
CA SER A 148 8.50 19.24 12.50
C SER A 148 9.27 20.55 12.68
N LEU A 149 10.61 20.52 12.59
CA LEU A 149 11.46 21.71 12.66
C LEU A 149 11.34 22.57 11.40
N ALA A 150 11.21 21.96 10.22
CA ALA A 150 10.99 22.71 8.99
C ALA A 150 9.60 23.40 9.01
N LEU A 151 8.56 22.69 9.44
CA LEU A 151 7.21 23.24 9.56
C LEU A 151 7.10 24.33 10.63
N SER A 152 7.81 24.19 11.76
CA SER A 152 7.80 25.22 12.80
C SER A 152 8.45 26.53 12.34
N LYS A 153 9.48 26.47 11.49
CA LYS A 153 10.05 27.67 10.82
C LYS A 153 9.01 28.39 9.97
N ILE A 154 8.24 27.65 9.16
CA ILE A 154 7.14 28.24 8.37
C ILE A 154 6.12 28.92 9.30
N LEU A 155 5.64 28.22 10.33
CA LEU A 155 4.65 28.75 11.27
C LEU A 155 5.14 29.94 12.11
N SER A 156 6.45 30.05 12.35
CA SER A 156 7.04 31.23 13.00
C SER A 156 7.03 32.49 12.13
N LYS A 157 7.01 32.33 10.80
CA LYS A 157 6.98 33.43 9.82
C LYS A 157 5.55 33.76 9.40
N ASP A 158 4.76 32.73 9.17
CA ASP A 158 3.35 32.82 8.84
C ASP A 158 2.55 31.92 9.79
N PRO A 159 2.19 32.44 10.99
CA PRO A 159 1.35 31.70 11.94
C PRO A 159 -0.03 31.37 11.40
N SER A 160 -0.49 32.06 10.34
CA SER A 160 -1.79 31.88 9.72
C SER A 160 -1.82 30.77 8.66
N ASN A 161 -0.65 30.24 8.29
CA ASN A 161 -0.52 29.22 7.27
C ASN A 161 -1.26 27.92 7.66
N ALA A 162 -2.42 27.70 7.04
CA ALA A 162 -3.29 26.57 7.36
C ALA A 162 -2.65 25.22 6.98
N GLU A 163 -2.02 25.13 5.80
CA GLU A 163 -1.38 23.90 5.32
C GLU A 163 -0.20 23.50 6.23
N ALA A 164 0.62 24.47 6.67
CA ALA A 164 1.75 24.19 7.56
C ALA A 164 1.26 23.70 8.92
N ARG A 165 0.17 24.29 9.42
CA ARG A 165 -0.44 23.90 10.69
C ARG A 165 -1.00 22.48 10.65
N GLU A 166 -1.66 22.12 9.56
CA GLU A 166 -2.19 20.77 9.33
C GLU A 166 -1.06 19.74 9.27
N ASN A 167 -0.06 19.97 8.41
CA ASN A 167 1.10 19.07 8.30
C ASN A 167 1.86 18.97 9.63
N TYR A 168 2.03 20.08 10.35
CA TYR A 168 2.69 20.08 11.66
C TYR A 168 1.92 19.21 12.67
N ALA A 169 0.59 19.37 12.74
CA ALA A 169 -0.25 18.57 13.62
C ALA A 169 -0.17 17.06 13.28
N GLU A 170 -0.19 16.70 11.99
CA GLU A 170 -0.01 15.31 11.55
C GLU A 170 1.35 14.75 11.99
N VAL A 171 2.43 15.51 11.78
CA VAL A 171 3.78 15.12 12.20
C VAL A 171 3.91 14.99 13.71
N GLN A 172 3.25 15.85 14.50
CA GLN A 172 3.22 15.70 15.96
C GLN A 172 2.52 14.40 16.38
N ILE A 173 1.44 14.01 15.71
CA ILE A 173 0.76 12.74 15.99
C ILE A 173 1.67 11.56 15.67
N LEU A 174 2.40 11.60 14.54
CA LEU A 174 3.35 10.56 14.14
C LEU A 174 4.53 10.43 15.12
N LYS A 175 4.99 11.54 15.71
CA LYS A 175 6.05 11.55 16.73
C LYS A 175 5.57 11.16 18.12
N SER A 176 4.29 11.38 18.42
CA SER A 176 3.77 11.23 19.78
C SER A 176 3.99 9.80 20.28
N SER A 177 4.34 9.69 21.56
CA SER A 177 4.16 8.41 22.24
C SER A 177 2.67 8.17 22.40
N TRP A 178 2.21 6.94 22.34
CA TRP A 178 0.77 6.69 22.45
C TRP A 178 0.48 5.37 23.15
N LEU A 179 -0.69 5.30 23.77
CA LEU A 179 -1.25 4.10 24.36
C LEU A 179 -2.64 3.88 23.77
N LYS A 180 -2.97 2.64 23.42
CA LYS A 180 -4.28 2.26 22.91
C LYS A 180 -4.80 1.03 23.65
N LEU A 181 -6.01 1.12 24.17
CA LEU A 181 -6.75 -0.03 24.67
C LEU A 181 -7.83 -0.38 23.65
N THR A 182 -7.91 -1.66 23.26
CA THR A 182 -8.99 -2.19 22.43
C THR A 182 -9.64 -3.35 23.16
N ALA A 183 -10.97 -3.39 23.18
CA ALA A 183 -11.73 -4.54 23.63
C ALA A 183 -12.64 -5.00 22.49
N ALA A 184 -12.48 -6.24 22.06
CA ALA A 184 -13.32 -6.85 21.03
C ALA A 184 -14.12 -8.01 21.60
N TYR A 185 -15.36 -8.15 21.15
CA TYR A 185 -16.18 -9.33 21.35
C TYR A 185 -16.54 -9.91 19.99
N ILE A 186 -16.27 -11.20 19.79
CA ILE A 186 -16.49 -11.93 18.54
C ILE A 186 -17.36 -13.14 18.87
N SER A 187 -18.37 -13.41 18.06
CA SER A 187 -19.20 -14.61 18.13
C SER A 187 -19.27 -15.24 16.74
N ASP A 188 -19.12 -16.56 16.66
CA ASP A 188 -19.16 -17.29 15.40
C ASP A 188 -20.17 -18.44 15.37
N SER A 189 -20.35 -19.02 14.18
CA SER A 189 -21.22 -20.19 13.97
C SER A 189 -20.53 -21.52 14.30
N GLN A 190 -19.28 -21.51 14.75
CA GLN A 190 -18.54 -22.67 15.27
C GLN A 190 -18.71 -22.80 16.80
N PRO A 191 -19.89 -22.45 17.32
CA PRO A 191 -20.18 -22.03 18.70
C PRO A 191 -19.02 -21.50 19.58
N ILE A 192 -18.20 -20.56 19.08
CA ILE A 192 -17.17 -19.88 19.88
C ILE A 192 -17.55 -18.41 20.10
N ASP A 193 -17.49 -17.98 21.36
CA ASP A 193 -17.47 -16.57 21.72
C ASP A 193 -16.08 -16.19 22.24
N LEU A 194 -15.51 -15.09 21.74
CA LEU A 194 -14.18 -14.61 22.09
C LEU A 194 -14.27 -13.18 22.62
N PHE A 195 -13.77 -12.96 23.83
CA PHE A 195 -13.46 -11.62 24.34
C PHE A 195 -11.95 -11.38 24.27
N ALA A 196 -11.55 -10.32 23.57
CA ALA A 196 -10.15 -10.02 23.27
C ALA A 196 -9.78 -8.59 23.67
N PRO A 197 -9.36 -8.35 24.93
CA PRO A 197 -8.75 -7.10 25.34
C PRO A 197 -7.28 -7.06 24.89
N VAL A 198 -6.86 -5.93 24.32
CA VAL A 198 -5.52 -5.68 23.82
C VAL A 198 -5.05 -4.30 24.25
N LEU A 199 -3.90 -4.25 24.91
CA LEU A 199 -3.17 -3.03 25.21
C LEU A 199 -2.00 -2.88 24.22
N GLU A 200 -1.98 -1.77 23.51
CA GLU A 200 -0.90 -1.41 22.59
C GLU A 200 -0.23 -0.11 23.05
N GLY A 201 1.07 -0.02 22.86
CA GLY A 201 1.84 1.19 23.11
C GLY A 201 2.83 1.45 21.98
N GLY A 202 3.10 2.70 21.67
CA GLY A 202 4.07 3.06 20.64
C GLY A 202 4.92 4.27 21.03
N LEU A 203 6.17 4.27 20.56
CA LEU A 203 7.14 5.33 20.76
C LEU A 203 7.92 5.54 19.46
N TYR A 204 7.99 6.79 19.01
CA TYR A 204 8.91 7.22 17.97
C TYR A 204 10.15 7.85 18.59
N LYS A 205 11.33 7.42 18.17
CA LYS A 205 12.61 8.08 18.51
C LYS A 205 13.24 8.74 17.28
N ASN A 206 13.34 7.99 16.19
CA ASN A 206 13.80 8.45 14.88
C ASN A 206 13.32 7.47 13.79
N SER A 207 13.62 7.75 12.53
CA SER A 207 13.23 6.90 11.39
C SER A 207 13.73 5.45 11.51
N GLY A 208 14.83 5.19 12.22
CA GLY A 208 15.35 3.84 12.47
C GLY A 208 14.75 3.12 13.68
N VAL A 209 14.14 3.84 14.62
CA VAL A 209 13.62 3.29 15.88
C VAL A 209 12.22 3.84 16.16
N GLN A 210 11.23 3.02 15.83
CA GLN A 210 9.81 3.27 16.07
C GLN A 210 9.21 2.01 16.69
N LEU A 211 9.19 1.99 18.02
CA LEU A 211 8.81 0.82 18.80
C LEU A 211 7.30 0.74 18.93
N LYS A 212 6.77 -0.47 18.82
CA LYS A 212 5.39 -0.82 19.14
C LYS A 212 5.36 -2.06 20.01
N MET A 213 4.65 -2.00 21.12
CA MET A 213 4.35 -3.15 21.97
C MET A 213 2.86 -3.48 21.86
N ASN A 214 2.53 -4.77 21.91
CA ASN A 214 1.17 -5.28 21.94
C ASN A 214 1.08 -6.40 22.98
N VAL A 215 0.16 -6.27 23.93
CA VAL A 215 -0.15 -7.27 24.94
C VAL A 215 -1.64 -7.55 24.90
N GLY A 216 -2.03 -8.81 24.72
CA GLY A 216 -3.44 -9.16 24.58
C GLY A 216 -3.78 -10.49 25.25
N ALA A 217 -5.03 -10.60 25.66
CA ALA A 217 -5.64 -11.86 26.06
C ALA A 217 -6.71 -12.27 25.04
N LEU A 218 -6.84 -13.56 24.80
CA LEU A 218 -7.85 -14.18 23.96
C LEU A 218 -8.64 -15.15 24.83
N LEU A 219 -9.80 -14.70 25.30
CA LEU A 219 -10.64 -15.43 26.26
C LEU A 219 -11.81 -16.08 25.51
N TYR A 220 -11.70 -17.37 25.24
CA TYR A 220 -12.68 -18.16 24.50
C TYR A 220 -13.68 -18.83 25.45
N SER A 221 -14.97 -18.55 25.23
CA SER A 221 -16.10 -19.25 25.82
C SER A 221 -16.66 -20.24 24.80
N ARG A 222 -16.65 -21.53 25.14
CA ARG A 222 -17.09 -22.62 24.25
C ARG A 222 -18.36 -23.26 24.81
N ARG A 223 -19.36 -23.50 23.96
CA ARG A 223 -20.66 -24.03 24.43
C ARG A 223 -20.60 -25.49 24.88
N THR A 224 -19.75 -26.29 24.26
CA THR A 224 -19.71 -27.75 24.44
C THR A 224 -18.44 -28.23 25.14
N GLN A 225 -17.51 -27.33 25.47
CA GLN A 225 -16.18 -27.62 25.99
C GLN A 225 -15.76 -26.56 27.03
N SER A 226 -14.70 -26.83 27.80
CA SER A 226 -14.16 -25.89 28.78
C SER A 226 -13.65 -24.60 28.13
N ASN A 227 -13.70 -23.47 28.83
CA ASN A 227 -13.14 -22.22 28.32
C ASN A 227 -11.62 -22.32 28.10
N VAL A 228 -11.10 -21.54 27.15
CA VAL A 228 -9.66 -21.48 26.83
C VAL A 228 -9.20 -20.03 26.89
N SER A 229 -8.04 -19.80 27.48
CA SER A 229 -7.41 -18.49 27.53
C SER A 229 -6.03 -18.56 26.92
N ASN A 230 -5.77 -17.73 25.93
CA ASN A 230 -4.44 -17.59 25.32
C ASN A 230 -3.95 -16.15 25.52
N TYR A 231 -2.65 -15.97 25.74
CA TYR A 231 -2.06 -14.65 25.97
C TYR A 231 -0.98 -14.38 24.94
N LYS A 232 -0.90 -13.14 24.46
CA LYS A 232 0.07 -12.74 23.44
C LYS A 232 0.83 -11.51 23.91
N PHE A 233 2.13 -11.53 23.67
CA PHE A 233 3.01 -10.38 23.79
C PHE A 233 3.80 -10.24 22.50
N GLN A 234 3.88 -9.04 21.94
CA GLN A 234 4.68 -8.73 20.76
C GLN A 234 5.38 -7.39 20.94
N LEU A 235 6.64 -7.35 20.51
CA LEU A 235 7.44 -6.14 20.38
C LEU A 235 7.88 -6.02 18.92
N GLU A 236 7.58 -4.88 18.32
CA GLU A 236 7.90 -4.56 16.94
C GLU A 236 8.73 -3.28 16.88
N ASN A 237 9.61 -3.20 15.89
CA ASN A 237 10.28 -1.97 15.48
C ASN A 237 10.01 -1.70 14.01
N ARG A 238 9.71 -0.44 13.67
CA ARG A 238 9.79 0.06 12.30
C ARG A 238 11.07 0.86 12.12
N SER A 239 11.77 0.58 11.02
CA SER A 239 12.96 1.28 10.55
C SER A 239 12.75 1.69 9.10
N PHE A 240 13.15 2.90 8.73
CA PHE A 240 13.18 3.37 7.35
C PHE A 240 14.63 3.56 6.89
N ILE A 241 15.01 2.91 5.78
CA ILE A 241 16.32 3.04 5.17
C ILE A 241 16.21 4.03 4.02
N LYS A 242 16.57 5.29 4.32
CA LYS A 242 16.42 6.43 3.41
C LYS A 242 17.13 6.24 2.07
N ASP A 243 18.38 5.76 2.06
CA ASP A 243 19.22 5.67 0.86
C ASP A 243 18.64 4.77 -0.25
N VAL A 244 17.68 3.91 0.10
CA VAL A 244 17.01 3.01 -0.84
C VAL A 244 15.48 3.12 -0.81
N GLY A 245 14.93 4.04 0.01
CA GLY A 245 13.50 4.26 0.20
C GLY A 245 12.72 3.04 0.70
N VAL A 246 13.30 2.24 1.62
CA VAL A 246 12.70 0.99 2.11
C VAL A 246 12.27 1.12 3.57
N GLY A 247 10.99 0.88 3.84
CA GLY A 247 10.47 0.65 5.18
C GLY A 247 10.60 -0.82 5.58
N ILE A 248 11.02 -1.08 6.82
CA ILE A 248 11.14 -2.42 7.40
C ILE A 248 10.40 -2.44 8.74
N ASN A 249 9.42 -3.35 8.86
CA ASN A 249 8.79 -3.66 10.13
C ASN A 249 9.19 -5.06 10.54
N TYR A 250 9.82 -5.19 11.70
CA TYR A 250 10.21 -6.49 12.23
C TYR A 250 9.83 -6.58 13.69
N GLY A 251 9.50 -7.78 14.12
CA GLY A 251 9.03 -7.99 15.47
C GLY A 251 9.18 -9.41 15.94
N PHE A 252 9.20 -9.54 17.24
CA PHE A 252 9.27 -10.79 17.96
C PHE A 252 8.22 -10.79 19.06
N GLY A 253 7.71 -11.96 19.40
CA GLY A 253 6.76 -12.09 20.48
C GLY A 253 6.66 -13.50 21.00
N VAL A 254 5.79 -13.66 21.98
CA VAL A 254 5.43 -14.94 22.56
C VAL A 254 3.93 -15.08 22.60
N VAL A 255 3.47 -16.32 22.43
CA VAL A 255 2.10 -16.73 22.70
C VAL A 255 2.13 -17.78 23.80
N LYS A 256 1.24 -17.65 24.77
CA LYS A 256 0.96 -18.64 25.80
C LYS A 256 -0.37 -19.31 25.48
N TYR A 257 -0.37 -20.63 25.40
CA TYR A 257 -1.55 -21.48 25.23
C TYR A 257 -1.96 -22.07 26.57
N GLY A 258 -3.20 -21.77 27.01
CA GLY A 258 -3.72 -22.25 28.29
C GLY A 258 -2.74 -22.01 29.45
N ASP A 259 -2.58 -23.01 30.31
CA ASP A 259 -1.84 -22.83 31.56
C ASP A 259 -0.32 -22.97 31.45
N ASN A 260 0.23 -23.77 30.51
CA ASN A 260 1.65 -24.19 30.58
C ASN A 260 2.46 -24.24 29.27
N GLN A 261 1.91 -23.92 28.09
CA GLN A 261 2.68 -23.97 26.83
C GLN A 261 2.97 -22.59 26.26
N PHE A 262 4.22 -22.35 25.87
CA PHE A 262 4.65 -21.12 25.21
C PHE A 262 5.23 -21.43 23.84
N ASP A 263 5.04 -20.52 22.89
CA ASP A 263 5.69 -20.55 21.59
C ASP A 263 6.04 -19.13 21.12
N PHE A 264 6.96 -19.03 20.18
CA PHE A 264 7.49 -17.77 19.68
C PHE A 264 6.77 -17.29 18.41
N THR A 265 6.48 -16.00 18.35
CA THR A 265 5.98 -15.35 17.14
C THR A 265 7.07 -14.45 16.58
N GLY A 266 7.04 -14.25 15.27
CA GLY A 266 8.01 -13.38 14.61
C GLY A 266 7.41 -12.82 13.35
N ARG A 267 7.83 -11.62 12.96
CA ARG A 267 7.43 -11.05 11.68
C ARG A 267 8.55 -10.22 11.09
N VAL A 268 8.57 -10.17 9.77
CA VAL A 268 9.32 -9.19 8.99
C VAL A 268 8.45 -8.75 7.82
N LYS A 269 8.42 -7.46 7.55
CA LYS A 269 7.72 -6.86 6.42
C LYS A 269 8.62 -5.78 5.83
N PHE A 270 8.71 -5.76 4.51
CA PHE A 270 9.37 -4.73 3.73
C PHE A 270 8.33 -4.00 2.90
N ASP A 271 8.40 -2.68 2.83
CA ASP A 271 7.61 -1.86 1.93
C ASP A 271 8.50 -0.89 1.15
N LYS A 272 8.32 -0.85 -0.18
CA LYS A 272 9.06 0.03 -1.10
C LYS A 272 8.15 0.44 -2.25
N TYR A 273 8.13 1.72 -2.58
CA TYR A 273 7.54 2.17 -3.83
C TYR A 273 8.38 1.66 -5.00
N ALA A 274 7.80 0.78 -5.83
CA ALA A 274 8.42 0.28 -7.05
C ALA A 274 8.29 1.30 -8.18
N GLU A 275 7.17 2.03 -8.20
CA GLU A 275 6.87 3.17 -9.07
C GLU A 275 6.09 4.21 -8.26
N ARG A 276 5.90 5.41 -8.82
CA ARG A 276 5.26 6.57 -8.17
C ARG A 276 3.99 6.25 -7.36
N TYR A 277 3.15 5.35 -7.87
CA TYR A 277 1.88 4.97 -7.27
C TYR A 277 1.80 3.49 -6.90
N ILE A 278 2.89 2.74 -7.07
CA ILE A 278 2.89 1.28 -6.89
C ILE A 278 3.76 0.96 -5.68
N LEU A 279 3.11 0.59 -4.58
CA LEU A 279 3.77 0.11 -3.37
C LEU A 279 3.87 -1.41 -3.43
N LEU A 280 5.11 -1.92 -3.43
CA LEU A 280 5.39 -3.32 -3.21
C LEU A 280 5.56 -3.58 -1.71
N THR A 281 4.91 -4.63 -1.21
CA THR A 281 5.09 -5.11 0.16
C THR A 281 5.38 -6.61 0.15
N LEU A 282 6.45 -7.02 0.81
CA LEU A 282 6.80 -8.41 1.05
C LEU A 282 6.78 -8.66 2.55
N SER A 283 6.22 -9.78 3.01
CA SER A 283 6.23 -10.12 4.44
C SER A 283 6.32 -11.61 4.71
N GLY A 284 7.01 -11.94 5.80
CA GLY A 284 7.01 -13.25 6.43
C GLY A 284 6.54 -13.12 7.87
N GLU A 285 5.67 -14.01 8.33
CA GLU A 285 5.16 -14.00 9.71
C GLU A 285 5.03 -15.43 10.25
N ARG A 286 5.53 -15.67 11.45
CA ARG A 286 5.21 -16.86 12.25
C ARG A 286 4.22 -16.47 13.34
N LYS A 287 3.01 -17.04 13.31
CA LYS A 287 1.90 -16.70 14.22
C LYS A 287 1.10 -17.92 14.66
N PRO A 288 0.41 -17.85 15.81
CA PRO A 288 -0.54 -18.89 16.22
C PRO A 288 -1.76 -18.90 15.29
N TYR A 289 -2.31 -20.08 15.02
CA TYR A 289 -3.57 -20.27 14.31
C TYR A 289 -4.68 -20.60 15.31
N PHE A 290 -5.77 -19.82 15.26
CA PHE A 290 -6.96 -20.00 16.12
C PHE A 290 -8.26 -20.13 15.30
N GLY A 291 -8.15 -20.46 14.00
CA GLY A 291 -9.27 -20.47 13.05
C GLY A 291 -10.11 -21.75 13.06
N SER A 292 -9.91 -22.65 14.01
CA SER A 292 -10.73 -23.85 14.19
C SER A 292 -10.90 -24.16 15.68
N LEU A 293 -12.00 -24.83 16.04
CA LEU A 293 -12.23 -25.33 17.41
C LEU A 293 -11.02 -26.14 17.93
N TYR A 294 -10.46 -27.00 17.09
CA TYR A 294 -9.31 -27.83 17.44
C TYR A 294 -8.03 -27.03 17.70
N SER A 295 -7.81 -25.96 16.93
CA SER A 295 -6.64 -25.09 17.08
C SER A 295 -6.64 -24.26 18.37
N LEU A 296 -7.74 -24.26 19.12
CA LEU A 296 -7.79 -23.62 20.44
C LEU A 296 -7.12 -24.49 21.52
N ASP A 297 -7.21 -25.82 21.40
CA ASP A 297 -6.64 -26.77 22.36
C ASP A 297 -5.23 -27.25 21.95
N THR A 298 -4.78 -26.91 20.75
CA THR A 298 -3.48 -27.35 20.21
C THR A 298 -2.65 -26.19 19.71
N ASN A 299 -1.35 -26.23 19.97
CA ASN A 299 -0.42 -25.24 19.48
C ASN A 299 -0.15 -25.47 17.98
N ILE A 300 -0.94 -24.83 17.12
CA ILE A 300 -0.73 -24.81 15.68
C ILE A 300 -0.10 -23.48 15.31
N MET A 301 1.13 -23.54 14.81
CA MET A 301 1.86 -22.37 14.33
C MET A 301 1.83 -22.32 12.81
N VAL A 302 1.73 -21.11 12.28
CA VAL A 302 1.66 -20.83 10.84
C VAL A 302 2.81 -19.93 10.45
N HIS A 303 3.55 -20.35 9.43
CA HIS A 303 4.48 -19.54 8.68
C HIS A 303 3.77 -18.99 7.45
N SER A 304 3.47 -17.69 7.45
CA SER A 304 2.81 -16.99 6.36
C SER A 304 3.83 -16.22 5.54
N ALA A 305 3.86 -16.45 4.23
CA ALA A 305 4.62 -15.65 3.28
C ALA A 305 3.65 -14.89 2.38
N ALA A 306 3.80 -13.57 2.27
CA ALA A 306 2.91 -12.76 1.46
C ALA A 306 3.65 -11.74 0.60
N ALA A 307 3.12 -11.52 -0.60
CA ALA A 307 3.52 -10.46 -1.52
C ALA A 307 2.29 -9.63 -1.88
N THR A 308 2.41 -8.31 -1.85
CA THR A 308 1.32 -7.38 -2.14
C THR A 308 1.79 -6.28 -3.07
N LEU A 309 1.01 -6.03 -4.12
CA LEU A 309 1.11 -4.87 -4.98
C LEU A 309 -0.07 -3.94 -4.67
N SER A 310 0.20 -2.68 -4.33
CA SER A 310 -0.85 -1.68 -4.09
C SER A 310 -0.72 -0.52 -5.06
N LEU A 311 -1.77 -0.24 -5.82
CA LEU A 311 -1.93 0.99 -6.58
C LEU A 311 -2.57 2.04 -5.65
N ILE A 312 -1.76 3.01 -5.23
CA ILE A 312 -2.15 4.06 -4.28
C ILE A 312 -2.20 5.39 -5.01
N THR A 313 -3.41 5.89 -5.25
CA THR A 313 -3.67 7.18 -5.88
C THR A 313 -4.67 7.99 -5.06
N LYS A 314 -4.55 9.32 -5.05
CA LYS A 314 -5.39 10.18 -4.20
C LYS A 314 -6.84 10.26 -4.69
N GLU A 315 -7.03 10.58 -5.97
CA GLU A 315 -8.34 10.87 -6.60
C GLU A 315 -8.59 10.01 -7.85
N SER A 316 -7.90 8.87 -7.98
CA SER A 316 -8.05 7.99 -9.14
C SER A 316 -8.30 6.55 -8.68
N TRP A 317 -8.18 5.62 -9.61
CA TRP A 317 -8.26 4.19 -9.37
C TRP A 317 -7.27 3.76 -8.28
N ASN A 318 -7.76 2.97 -7.34
CA ASN A 318 -6.97 2.40 -6.27
C ASN A 318 -7.14 0.89 -6.29
N GLY A 319 -6.09 0.15 -5.99
CA GLY A 319 -6.20 -1.30 -6.03
C GLY A 319 -5.15 -2.00 -5.21
N LYS A 320 -5.43 -3.27 -4.93
CA LYS A 320 -4.53 -4.14 -4.20
C LYS A 320 -4.58 -5.53 -4.82
N LEU A 321 -3.43 -6.17 -4.93
CA LEU A 321 -3.28 -7.57 -5.26
C LEU A 321 -2.37 -8.20 -4.22
N THR A 322 -2.86 -9.22 -3.53
CA THR A 322 -2.12 -9.93 -2.48
C THR A 322 -2.10 -11.42 -2.79
N PHE A 323 -0.91 -12.00 -2.76
CA PHE A 323 -0.71 -13.44 -2.73
C PHE A 323 -0.15 -13.83 -1.38
N THR A 324 -0.73 -14.85 -0.76
CA THR A 324 -0.32 -15.39 0.54
C THR A 324 -0.23 -16.90 0.45
N THR A 325 0.82 -17.47 1.02
CA THR A 325 0.90 -18.91 1.28
C THR A 325 1.17 -19.14 2.76
N ASP A 326 0.30 -19.92 3.39
CA ASP A 326 0.37 -20.29 4.80
C ASP A 326 0.84 -21.75 4.93
N PHE A 327 1.93 -21.95 5.64
CA PHE A 327 2.50 -23.26 5.97
C PHE A 327 2.25 -23.57 7.44
N PHE A 328 1.72 -24.75 7.75
CA PHE A 328 1.30 -25.15 9.09
C PHE A 328 2.34 -26.12 9.69
N ASP A 329 2.85 -25.79 10.88
CA ASP A 329 3.87 -26.61 11.55
C ASP A 329 3.38 -28.05 11.75
N GLY A 330 4.16 -29.02 11.27
CA GLY A 330 3.82 -30.45 11.32
C GLY A 330 2.91 -30.95 10.20
N PHE A 331 2.52 -30.12 9.22
CA PHE A 331 1.62 -30.51 8.13
C PHE A 331 2.16 -30.10 6.75
N ASP A 332 2.45 -31.07 5.87
CA ASP A 332 2.74 -30.82 4.44
C ASP A 332 1.46 -30.56 3.64
N ASN A 333 0.78 -29.46 3.97
CA ASN A 333 -0.45 -29.06 3.32
C ASN A 333 -0.66 -27.53 3.41
N PRO A 334 0.09 -26.75 2.62
CA PRO A 334 -0.02 -25.31 2.62
C PRO A 334 -1.36 -24.85 2.04
N ILE A 335 -1.78 -23.65 2.45
CA ILE A 335 -2.91 -22.93 1.87
C ILE A 335 -2.38 -21.76 1.08
N THR A 336 -2.77 -21.67 -0.20
CA THR A 336 -2.44 -20.52 -1.04
C THR A 336 -3.70 -19.71 -1.29
N THR A 337 -3.60 -18.40 -1.10
CA THR A 337 -4.69 -17.45 -1.28
C THR A 337 -4.23 -16.29 -2.17
N ALA A 338 -5.06 -15.92 -3.14
CA ALA A 338 -4.91 -14.72 -3.95
C ALA A 338 -6.14 -13.84 -3.76
N VAL A 339 -5.94 -12.57 -3.44
CA VAL A 339 -7.01 -11.59 -3.28
C VAL A 339 -6.67 -10.35 -4.08
N SER A 340 -7.63 -9.88 -4.87
CA SER A 340 -7.53 -8.60 -5.56
C SER A 340 -8.73 -7.72 -5.26
N SER A 341 -8.48 -6.43 -5.15
CA SER A 341 -9.51 -5.40 -5.10
C SER A 341 -9.12 -4.24 -5.99
N LEU A 342 -10.08 -3.72 -6.75
CA LEU A 342 -9.91 -2.52 -7.57
C LEU A 342 -11.11 -1.60 -7.33
N TYR A 343 -10.85 -0.39 -6.89
CA TYR A 343 -11.82 0.65 -6.63
C TYR A 343 -11.74 1.73 -7.70
N ALA A 344 -12.92 2.15 -8.18
CA ALA A 344 -13.07 3.33 -9.01
C ALA A 344 -12.70 4.61 -8.24
N PRO A 345 -12.45 5.72 -8.96
CA PRO A 345 -12.24 7.03 -8.34
C PRO A 345 -13.34 7.40 -7.34
N ARG A 346 -12.95 8.09 -6.27
CA ARG A 346 -13.86 8.50 -5.20
C ARG A 346 -14.88 9.50 -5.70
N LEU A 347 -16.15 9.28 -5.40
CA LEU A 347 -17.21 10.26 -5.60
C LEU A 347 -17.49 10.96 -4.27
N LYS A 348 -17.22 12.27 -4.19
CA LYS A 348 -17.47 13.07 -2.99
C LYS A 348 -18.72 13.93 -3.16
N LEU A 349 -19.65 13.83 -2.21
CA LEU A 349 -20.91 14.57 -2.18
C LEU A 349 -21.12 15.17 -0.78
N LYS A 350 -20.80 16.45 -0.62
CA LYS A 350 -20.85 17.16 0.67
C LYS A 350 -20.02 16.43 1.73
N ASP A 351 -20.68 15.95 2.78
CA ASP A 351 -20.09 15.24 3.93
C ASP A 351 -19.96 13.74 3.65
N PHE A 352 -20.43 13.25 2.50
CA PHE A 352 -20.36 11.85 2.10
C PHE A 352 -19.29 11.61 1.05
N ASP A 353 -18.76 10.40 1.07
CA ASP A 353 -17.98 9.87 -0.02
C ASP A 353 -18.31 8.41 -0.33
N PHE A 354 -18.22 8.09 -1.62
CA PHE A 354 -18.61 6.79 -2.14
C PHE A 354 -17.48 6.23 -3.00
N ARG A 355 -17.24 4.93 -2.86
CA ARG A 355 -16.39 4.16 -3.77
C ARG A 355 -17.07 2.86 -4.12
N LEU A 356 -17.05 2.55 -5.41
CA LEU A 356 -17.44 1.24 -5.93
C LEU A 356 -16.19 0.52 -6.41
N GLY A 357 -16.20 -0.80 -6.32
CA GLY A 357 -15.08 -1.61 -6.75
C GLY A 357 -15.47 -3.03 -7.07
N TYR A 358 -14.47 -3.77 -7.51
CA TYR A 358 -14.57 -5.17 -7.87
C TYR A 358 -13.50 -5.96 -7.14
N GLY A 359 -13.89 -7.11 -6.58
CA GLY A 359 -13.03 -8.00 -5.82
C GLY A 359 -12.92 -9.36 -6.49
N LEU A 360 -11.72 -9.94 -6.45
CA LEU A 360 -11.46 -11.32 -6.79
C LEU A 360 -10.84 -12.03 -5.60
N PHE A 361 -11.29 -13.24 -5.34
CA PHE A 361 -10.75 -14.11 -4.29
C PHE A 361 -10.54 -15.51 -4.87
N PHE A 362 -9.39 -16.10 -4.56
CA PHE A 362 -9.10 -17.50 -4.79
C PHE A 362 -8.36 -18.07 -3.58
N SER A 363 -8.74 -19.27 -3.13
CA SER A 363 -8.02 -19.98 -2.09
C SER A 363 -8.11 -21.50 -2.27
N THR A 364 -6.99 -22.19 -2.06
CA THR A 364 -6.94 -23.64 -2.17
C THR A 364 -5.85 -24.23 -1.29
N SER A 365 -5.97 -25.53 -1.03
CA SER A 365 -5.02 -26.34 -0.27
C SER A 365 -4.72 -27.64 -1.03
N LYS A 366 -3.56 -28.24 -0.76
CA LYS A 366 -3.13 -29.49 -1.42
C LYS A 366 -4.00 -30.68 -1.02
N ILE A 367 -4.38 -30.75 0.25
CA ILE A 367 -5.13 -31.83 0.88
C ILE A 367 -6.31 -31.22 1.62
N ASP A 368 -7.50 -31.69 1.29
CA ASP A 368 -8.70 -31.34 2.02
C ASP A 368 -8.86 -32.23 3.27
N LYS A 369 -8.80 -31.56 4.42
CA LYS A 369 -8.84 -32.10 5.78
C LYS A 369 -10.24 -32.10 6.40
N PHE A 370 -11.29 -31.91 5.60
CA PHE A 370 -12.67 -32.07 6.03
C PHE A 370 -12.99 -33.52 6.41
N PHE A 371 -13.68 -33.74 7.52
CA PHE A 371 -14.14 -35.05 7.98
C PHE A 371 -15.60 -34.98 8.41
N SER A 372 -16.31 -36.11 8.27
CA SER A 372 -17.72 -36.25 8.68
C SER A 372 -17.85 -36.31 10.20
N ASP A 373 -18.90 -35.69 10.74
CA ASP A 373 -19.32 -35.87 12.14
C ASP A 373 -20.01 -37.25 12.38
N LYS A 374 -20.46 -37.90 11.30
CA LYS A 374 -21.02 -39.25 11.30
C LYS A 374 -19.97 -40.34 11.10
N SER A 375 -20.14 -41.45 11.81
CA SER A 375 -19.34 -42.66 11.64
C SER A 375 -19.62 -43.34 10.30
N ASN A 376 -18.66 -44.13 9.79
CA ASN A 376 -18.84 -44.86 8.54
C ASN A 376 -20.08 -45.78 8.57
N ALA A 377 -20.40 -46.37 9.73
CA ALA A 377 -21.57 -47.23 9.89
C ALA A 377 -22.90 -46.45 9.72
N GLU A 378 -22.99 -45.26 10.32
CA GLU A 378 -24.16 -44.37 10.14
C GLU A 378 -24.31 -43.90 8.69
N ILE A 379 -23.19 -43.64 8.01
CA ILE A 379 -23.22 -43.23 6.60
C ILE A 379 -23.75 -44.37 5.72
N ILE A 380 -23.22 -45.58 5.92
CA ILE A 380 -23.62 -46.78 5.17
C ILE A 380 -25.09 -47.14 5.44
N SER A 381 -25.58 -46.97 6.67
CA SER A 381 -26.95 -47.32 7.06
C SER A 381 -28.00 -46.31 6.61
N SER A 382 -27.61 -45.06 6.32
CA SER A 382 -28.53 -44.01 5.91
C SER A 382 -29.25 -44.26 4.57
N GLY A 383 -28.79 -45.23 3.77
CA GLY A 383 -29.42 -45.63 2.51
C GLY A 383 -29.34 -44.62 1.36
N SER A 384 -28.86 -43.40 1.61
CA SER A 384 -28.67 -42.36 0.59
C SER A 384 -27.37 -42.59 -0.19
N THR A 385 -27.41 -42.42 -1.51
CA THR A 385 -26.24 -42.49 -2.39
C THR A 385 -25.38 -41.22 -2.37
N ALA A 386 -25.89 -40.11 -1.81
CA ALA A 386 -25.15 -38.84 -1.66
C ALA A 386 -25.66 -37.99 -0.47
N PRO A 387 -25.56 -38.49 0.77
CA PRO A 387 -25.92 -37.69 1.94
C PRO A 387 -24.88 -36.59 2.18
N TYR A 388 -25.32 -35.33 2.09
CA TYR A 388 -24.51 -34.17 2.48
C TYR A 388 -24.48 -34.09 4.02
N TYR A 389 -23.36 -34.49 4.64
CA TYR A 389 -23.17 -34.38 6.09
C TYR A 389 -22.47 -33.08 6.48
N ILE A 390 -22.84 -32.56 7.65
CA ILE A 390 -22.21 -31.38 8.24
C ILE A 390 -20.92 -31.83 8.94
N GLY A 391 -19.81 -31.81 8.21
CA GLY A 391 -18.49 -32.14 8.74
C GLY A 391 -17.74 -30.96 9.36
N ASN A 392 -16.54 -31.24 9.87
CA ASN A 392 -15.61 -30.25 10.42
C ASN A 392 -14.25 -30.37 9.74
N TYR A 393 -13.39 -29.37 9.92
CA TYR A 393 -12.00 -29.40 9.46
C TYR A 393 -11.05 -29.72 10.61
N TYR A 394 -10.10 -30.63 10.37
CA TYR A 394 -9.09 -31.00 11.37
C TYR A 394 -7.69 -31.10 10.76
N PRO A 395 -6.67 -30.41 11.29
CA PRO A 395 -6.72 -29.56 12.48
C PRO A 395 -7.03 -28.08 12.17
N TYR A 396 -7.05 -27.70 10.89
CA TYR A 396 -7.32 -26.34 10.41
C TYR A 396 -8.15 -26.37 9.12
N TYR A 397 -8.75 -25.23 8.78
CA TYR A 397 -9.59 -25.08 7.60
C TYR A 397 -8.77 -25.27 6.31
N THR A 398 -9.26 -26.10 5.38
CA THR A 398 -8.54 -26.41 4.13
C THR A 398 -9.46 -26.15 2.94
N PRO A 399 -9.42 -24.94 2.35
CA PRO A 399 -10.24 -24.62 1.20
C PRO A 399 -9.83 -25.47 0.00
N LYS A 400 -10.77 -25.77 -0.89
CA LYS A 400 -10.51 -26.51 -2.13
C LYS A 400 -11.18 -25.79 -3.28
N ASN A 401 -10.37 -25.27 -4.20
CA ASN A 401 -10.80 -24.54 -5.40
C ASN A 401 -11.85 -23.45 -5.10
N GLN A 402 -11.65 -22.71 -4.01
CA GLN A 402 -12.59 -21.69 -3.59
C GLN A 402 -12.36 -20.41 -4.37
N PHE A 403 -13.40 -19.89 -4.99
CA PHE A 403 -13.35 -18.71 -5.85
C PHE A 403 -14.52 -17.77 -5.55
N ALA A 404 -14.29 -16.46 -5.62
CA ALA A 404 -15.35 -15.48 -5.55
C ALA A 404 -15.05 -14.23 -6.40
N ASN A 405 -16.10 -13.73 -7.05
CA ASN A 405 -16.17 -12.40 -7.62
C ASN A 405 -17.11 -11.56 -6.77
N SER A 406 -16.65 -10.38 -6.39
CA SER A 406 -17.34 -9.56 -5.43
C SER A 406 -17.58 -8.15 -5.93
N LEU A 407 -18.73 -7.60 -5.54
CA LEU A 407 -18.97 -6.17 -5.55
C LEU A 407 -18.38 -5.58 -4.27
N LEU A 408 -17.60 -4.52 -4.43
CA LEU A 408 -17.06 -3.73 -3.32
C LEU A 408 -17.79 -2.39 -3.27
N LEU A 409 -18.21 -1.98 -2.08
CA LEU A 409 -18.82 -0.69 -1.81
C LEU A 409 -18.23 -0.12 -0.53
N SER A 410 -17.80 1.14 -0.58
CA SER A 410 -17.38 1.89 0.59
C SER A 410 -18.14 3.21 0.63
N ILE A 411 -18.74 3.52 1.77
CA ILE A 411 -19.46 4.76 2.05
C ILE A 411 -18.82 5.39 3.28
N GLY A 412 -18.27 6.59 3.13
CA GLY A 412 -17.80 7.43 4.22
C GLY A 412 -18.75 8.58 4.50
N TYR A 413 -18.86 8.97 5.76
CA TYR A 413 -19.60 10.12 6.24
C TYR A 413 -18.73 10.90 7.25
N SER A 414 -18.41 12.14 6.94
CA SER A 414 -17.59 13.04 7.75
C SER A 414 -18.38 14.29 8.14
N PRO A 415 -19.26 14.22 9.16
CA PRO A 415 -20.05 15.36 9.62
C PRO A 415 -19.20 16.50 10.20
N SER A 416 -17.96 16.21 10.58
CA SER A 416 -16.98 17.18 11.07
C SER A 416 -15.57 16.71 10.73
N VAL A 417 -14.58 17.58 10.93
CA VAL A 417 -13.16 17.21 10.79
C VAL A 417 -12.68 16.23 11.88
N GLN A 418 -13.45 16.06 12.96
CA GLN A 418 -13.09 15.21 14.10
C GLN A 418 -13.74 13.83 14.03
N THR A 419 -14.87 13.69 13.32
CA THR A 419 -15.70 12.48 13.33
C THR A 419 -15.91 11.96 11.93
N GLN A 420 -15.71 10.66 11.77
CA GLN A 420 -16.00 9.91 10.55
C GLN A 420 -16.78 8.65 10.92
N ALA A 421 -17.83 8.35 10.17
CA ALA A 421 -18.48 7.06 10.16
C ALA A 421 -18.40 6.47 8.76
N GLY A 422 -18.52 5.16 8.64
CA GLY A 422 -18.55 4.54 7.32
C GLY A 422 -19.04 3.11 7.32
N LEU A 423 -19.29 2.63 6.11
CA LEU A 423 -19.72 1.29 5.76
C LEU A 423 -18.85 0.76 4.63
N ASP A 424 -18.18 -0.36 4.87
CA ASP A 424 -17.49 -1.13 3.84
C ASP A 424 -18.24 -2.45 3.63
N LEU A 425 -18.51 -2.79 2.37
CA LEU A 425 -19.21 -4.00 1.94
C LEU A 425 -18.39 -4.69 0.86
N ASN A 426 -18.15 -5.98 1.06
CA ASN A 426 -17.62 -6.91 0.07
C ASN A 426 -18.63 -8.05 -0.07
N TYR A 427 -19.38 -8.08 -1.18
CA TYR A 427 -20.40 -9.10 -1.41
C TYR A 427 -20.06 -9.95 -2.63
N GLY A 428 -19.79 -11.23 -2.41
CA GLY A 428 -19.57 -12.20 -3.47
C GLY A 428 -20.87 -12.59 -4.13
N PHE A 429 -21.06 -12.13 -5.37
CA PHE A 429 -22.26 -12.42 -6.17
C PHE A 429 -22.07 -13.62 -7.10
N LEU A 430 -20.82 -14.06 -7.30
CA LEU A 430 -20.48 -15.30 -8.00
C LEU A 430 -19.36 -15.97 -7.23
N ALA A 431 -19.66 -17.01 -6.47
CA ALA A 431 -18.68 -17.71 -5.67
C ALA A 431 -18.95 -19.21 -5.58
N THR A 432 -17.91 -20.00 -5.79
CA THR A 432 -17.94 -21.46 -5.81
C THR A 432 -16.81 -22.04 -4.97
N ALA A 433 -16.99 -23.25 -4.46
CA ALA A 433 -15.93 -24.04 -3.87
C ALA A 433 -16.24 -25.53 -3.99
N ASP A 434 -15.22 -26.37 -3.97
CA ASP A 434 -15.42 -27.82 -3.91
C ASP A 434 -15.86 -28.21 -2.49
N ARG A 435 -17.14 -28.58 -2.35
CA ARG A 435 -17.69 -29.12 -1.12
C ARG A 435 -17.43 -30.62 -1.06
N ALA A 436 -16.77 -31.07 -0.01
CA ALA A 436 -16.66 -32.48 0.29
C ALA A 436 -18.01 -33.05 0.74
N TYR A 437 -18.34 -34.25 0.25
CA TYR A 437 -19.45 -35.07 0.74
C TYR A 437 -19.00 -36.52 0.87
N PHE A 438 -19.73 -37.30 1.67
CA PHE A 438 -19.40 -38.70 1.92
C PHE A 438 -20.54 -39.59 1.42
N SER A 439 -20.20 -40.62 0.64
CA SER A 439 -21.17 -41.52 0.04
C SER A 439 -20.77 -42.97 0.22
N LYS A 440 -21.76 -43.85 0.33
CA LYS A 440 -21.59 -45.29 0.31
C LYS A 440 -21.24 -45.76 -1.11
N VAL A 441 -20.17 -46.54 -1.23
CA VAL A 441 -19.82 -47.29 -2.45
C VAL A 441 -19.84 -48.78 -2.09
N THR A 442 -20.47 -49.59 -2.94
CA THR A 442 -20.51 -51.04 -2.78
C THR A 442 -19.64 -51.67 -3.86
N ASN A 443 -18.68 -52.50 -3.48
CA ASN A 443 -17.84 -53.20 -4.44
C ASN A 443 -18.60 -54.38 -5.08
N SER A 444 -18.01 -55.00 -6.10
CA SER A 444 -18.58 -56.16 -6.80
C SER A 444 -18.81 -57.38 -5.89
N GLY A 445 -18.16 -57.43 -4.72
CA GLY A 445 -18.33 -58.47 -3.70
C GLY A 445 -19.43 -58.18 -2.67
N GLY A 446 -20.15 -57.07 -2.79
CA GLY A 446 -21.24 -56.67 -1.88
C GLY A 446 -20.77 -55.95 -0.61
N GLU A 447 -19.47 -55.73 -0.42
CA GLU A 447 -18.96 -54.96 0.71
C GLU A 447 -19.14 -53.47 0.47
N SER A 448 -19.63 -52.77 1.50
CA SER A 448 -19.89 -51.34 1.45
C SER A 448 -18.84 -50.57 2.21
N PHE A 449 -18.27 -49.54 1.58
CA PHE A 449 -17.33 -48.61 2.21
C PHE A 449 -17.77 -47.16 1.95
N VAL A 450 -17.26 -46.24 2.75
CA VAL A 450 -17.50 -44.80 2.58
C VAL A 450 -16.38 -44.20 1.75
N THR A 451 -16.73 -43.45 0.71
CA THR A 451 -15.78 -42.63 -0.04
C THR A 451 -16.02 -41.15 0.23
N LYS A 452 -14.96 -40.35 0.15
CA LYS A 452 -15.00 -38.90 0.18
C LYS A 452 -14.96 -38.38 -1.25
N ASN A 453 -16.03 -37.71 -1.67
CA ASN A 453 -16.19 -37.14 -3.00
C ASN A 453 -16.37 -35.62 -2.93
N TYR A 454 -16.39 -34.97 -4.09
CA TYR A 454 -16.47 -33.52 -4.24
C TYR A 454 -17.57 -33.12 -5.20
N SER A 455 -18.29 -32.07 -4.84
CA SER A 455 -19.22 -31.37 -5.73
C SER A 455 -18.95 -29.88 -5.64
N GLU A 456 -18.95 -29.19 -6.77
CA GLU A 456 -18.96 -27.73 -6.79
C GLU A 456 -20.21 -27.23 -6.06
N ALA A 457 -20.02 -26.26 -5.16
CA ALA A 457 -21.10 -25.67 -4.38
C ALA A 457 -21.04 -24.15 -4.45
N ASP A 458 -22.16 -23.54 -4.83
CA ASP A 458 -22.34 -22.10 -4.73
C ASP A 458 -22.42 -21.66 -3.27
N TYR A 459 -21.87 -20.49 -3.00
CA TYR A 459 -22.02 -19.80 -1.72
C TYR A 459 -22.02 -18.29 -1.93
N ASN A 460 -22.41 -17.54 -0.90
CA ASN A 460 -22.57 -16.10 -0.99
C ASN A 460 -21.66 -15.41 0.04
N PRO A 461 -20.34 -15.28 -0.18
CA PRO A 461 -19.48 -14.64 0.81
C PRO A 461 -19.89 -13.18 1.00
N ALA A 462 -19.80 -12.69 2.23
CA ALA A 462 -20.14 -11.32 2.55
C ALA A 462 -19.31 -10.82 3.73
N ASP A 463 -18.57 -9.73 3.54
CA ASP A 463 -17.93 -8.97 4.62
C ASP A 463 -18.58 -7.59 4.68
N ILE A 464 -19.04 -7.21 5.87
CA ILE A 464 -19.69 -5.93 6.14
C ILE A 464 -19.03 -5.33 7.36
N THR A 465 -18.46 -4.15 7.22
CA THR A 465 -17.85 -3.40 8.31
C THR A 465 -18.57 -2.06 8.43
N PHE A 466 -19.17 -1.80 9.58
CA PHE A 466 -19.58 -0.45 9.98
C PHE A 466 -18.60 0.09 11.00
N PHE A 467 -18.16 1.32 10.81
CA PHE A 467 -17.20 1.93 11.72
C PHE A 467 -17.58 3.36 12.10
N VAL A 468 -17.17 3.76 13.30
CA VAL A 468 -17.13 5.15 13.74
C VAL A 468 -15.74 5.45 14.27
N ARG A 469 -15.18 6.59 13.90
CA ARG A 469 -13.88 7.12 14.32
C ARG A 469 -14.11 8.55 14.78
N SER A 470 -13.65 8.90 15.97
CA SER A 470 -13.81 10.26 16.47
C SER A 470 -12.63 10.69 17.31
N LEU A 471 -12.14 11.92 17.07
CA LEU A 471 -11.26 12.63 17.99
C LEU A 471 -12.13 13.28 19.08
N ILE A 472 -12.13 12.69 20.27
CA ILE A 472 -12.83 13.22 21.45
C ILE A 472 -12.13 14.50 21.93
N THR A 473 -10.80 14.46 21.92
CA THR A 473 -9.93 15.63 22.09
C THR A 473 -8.77 15.50 21.11
N PRO A 474 -7.93 16.54 20.91
CA PRO A 474 -6.71 16.39 20.09
C PRO A 474 -5.76 15.29 20.56
N LYS A 475 -5.85 14.86 21.83
CA LYS A 475 -5.03 13.78 22.42
C LYS A 475 -5.74 12.43 22.44
N ILE A 476 -7.07 12.40 22.39
CA ILE A 476 -7.85 11.17 22.63
C ILE A 476 -8.70 10.86 21.41
N ALA A 477 -8.43 9.72 20.79
CA ALA A 477 -9.21 9.16 19.69
C ALA A 477 -10.00 7.93 20.16
N MET A 478 -11.22 7.79 19.66
CA MET A 478 -12.08 6.62 19.88
C MET A 478 -12.44 5.99 18.55
N ASN A 479 -12.48 4.66 18.52
CA ASN A 479 -12.90 3.88 17.37
C ASN A 479 -13.91 2.80 17.79
N ILE A 480 -15.02 2.68 17.07
CA ILE A 480 -15.99 1.60 17.21
C ILE A 480 -16.08 0.89 15.87
N ASP A 481 -16.02 -0.44 15.89
CA ASP A 481 -16.11 -1.29 14.72
C ASP A 481 -17.16 -2.37 14.95
N PHE A 482 -18.04 -2.56 13.97
CA PHE A 482 -18.96 -3.68 13.89
C PHE A 482 -18.65 -4.43 12.61
N ASN A 483 -18.36 -5.73 12.71
CA ASN A 483 -18.07 -6.56 11.55
C ASN A 483 -19.03 -7.75 11.49
N TYR A 484 -19.51 -8.03 10.30
CA TYR A 484 -20.15 -9.29 9.94
C TYR A 484 -19.33 -9.90 8.81
N SER A 485 -18.92 -11.16 8.95
CA SER A 485 -18.27 -11.90 7.87
C SER A 485 -18.94 -13.24 7.71
N ARG A 486 -19.28 -13.60 6.48
CA ARG A 486 -19.72 -14.93 6.07
C ARG A 486 -18.76 -15.41 5.02
N ASN A 487 -17.99 -16.43 5.34
CA ASN A 487 -17.21 -17.16 4.37
C ASN A 487 -17.92 -18.49 4.05
N PHE A 488 -17.25 -19.38 3.30
CA PHE A 488 -17.82 -20.68 2.94
C PHE A 488 -18.04 -21.61 4.13
N PHE A 489 -17.26 -21.45 5.20
CA PHE A 489 -17.23 -22.38 6.32
C PHE A 489 -18.01 -21.89 7.54
N TYR A 490 -17.90 -20.60 7.89
CA TYR A 490 -18.52 -20.05 9.08
C TYR A 490 -18.91 -18.58 8.93
N ILE A 491 -19.77 -18.15 9.84
CA ILE A 491 -20.21 -16.76 10.00
C ILE A 491 -19.59 -16.22 11.28
N THR A 492 -19.04 -15.02 11.24
CA THR A 492 -18.60 -14.27 12.41
C THR A 492 -19.35 -12.95 12.53
N ARG A 493 -19.55 -12.51 13.77
CA ARG A 493 -20.03 -11.19 14.14
C ARG A 493 -19.09 -10.65 15.20
N SER A 494 -18.65 -9.40 15.05
CA SER A 494 -17.81 -8.77 16.05
C SER A 494 -18.16 -7.33 16.29
N ILE A 495 -17.91 -6.89 17.53
CA ILE A 495 -17.88 -5.50 17.91
C ILE A 495 -16.54 -5.22 18.59
N ALA A 496 -15.90 -4.11 18.26
CA ALA A 496 -14.69 -3.67 18.93
C ALA A 496 -14.77 -2.18 19.29
N LEU A 497 -14.34 -1.85 20.50
CA LEU A 497 -14.16 -0.48 20.98
C LEU A 497 -12.67 -0.27 21.24
N GLY A 498 -12.09 0.77 20.65
CA GLY A 498 -10.73 1.20 20.90
C GLY A 498 -10.67 2.65 21.37
N VAL A 499 -9.77 2.92 22.31
CA VAL A 499 -9.45 4.27 22.79
C VAL A 499 -7.94 4.44 22.71
N LYS A 500 -7.48 5.44 21.96
CA LYS A 500 -6.07 5.79 21.80
C LYS A 500 -5.82 7.15 22.45
N VAL A 501 -4.76 7.24 23.26
CA VAL A 501 -4.26 8.46 23.88
C VAL A 501 -2.87 8.76 23.34
N ASN A 502 -2.68 9.95 22.78
CA ASN A 502 -1.38 10.46 22.33
C ASN A 502 -0.78 11.40 23.40
N PHE A 503 0.52 11.22 23.64
CA PHE A 503 1.36 12.00 24.54
C PHE A 503 2.32 12.83 23.68
N PHE A 504 2.02 14.13 23.57
CA PHE A 504 2.79 15.12 22.82
C PHE A 504 3.84 15.79 23.70
#